data_AF-A0A1Q9DHF8-F1
#
_entry.id   AF-A0A1Q9DHF8-F1
#
_cell.length_a   1.000
_cell.length_b   1.000
_cell.length_c   1.000
_cell.angle_alpha   90.00
_cell.angle_beta   90.00
_cell.angle_gamma   90.00
#
_symmetry.space_group_name_H-M   'P 1'
#
loop_
_entity.id
_entity.type
_entity.pdbx_description
1 polymer ?
#
loop_
_entity_poly.entity_id
_entity_poly.type
_entity_poly.pdbx_seq_one_letter_code
_entity_poly.pdbx_strand_id
1 'polypeptide(L)'
;MADLRVPSSEATLASIAVIVENPSDWNNLERIRKACTVFNIIDIRLVQDTTKPQDPRCRKCLNLNDRPEIGGACRLLPSTSKCLDELAVHGYMSVATALDESSVNLYDFDFGKNNKIALWFGQEKHGLTDEALCAAATKIFIPMSGMVQSLNVAASSSIILAEVARQRFFDFLPSLPKSSKMSAHPSEEPVSGEDLASAASSARMDKFLSVARQRQRGLIVVLEDPDRLDAAAILRGCDAFGVSEVHFIFEATKAFDPLANRQVMKSEGSNLWVCSRVFDSVMDCRQHLDQRGFARVGIAQMQDDSGAAFFSAPSFCEEKLALWLSCNSSYVNAELVSSSVHVPSTAKVAGLAISNLMAVMLAEVSRCRKTAYPPGYWLLSNQEQRAYVHWCLAVHTKRHPTLEQASQEASASPEYERLGRLRAELKRQGW
;
A
#
# COMPACT_ATOMS: atom_id res chain seq x y z
N MET A 1 22.47 -10.11 -17.11
CA MET A 1 21.68 -9.88 -15.89
C MET A 1 21.55 -11.22 -15.20
N ALA A 2 21.88 -11.33 -13.90
CA ALA A 2 21.59 -12.55 -13.15
C ALA A 2 20.07 -12.77 -13.19
N ASP A 3 19.65 -14.00 -13.51
CA ASP A 3 18.25 -14.42 -13.54
C ASP A 3 17.67 -14.19 -12.13
N LEU A 4 16.93 -13.09 -11.94
CA LEU A 4 16.19 -12.75 -10.71
C LEU A 4 14.96 -13.66 -10.59
N ARG A 5 15.17 -14.97 -10.59
CA ARG A 5 14.12 -15.98 -10.42
C ARG A 5 14.07 -16.37 -8.95
N VAL A 6 12.85 -16.50 -8.42
CA VAL A 6 12.65 -17.06 -7.08
C VAL A 6 13.20 -18.50 -7.06
N PRO A 7 14.03 -18.89 -6.07
CA PRO A 7 14.62 -20.22 -6.00
C PRO A 7 13.58 -21.33 -6.04
N SER A 8 13.89 -22.43 -6.73
CA SER A 8 13.03 -23.60 -6.89
C SER A 8 13.29 -24.71 -5.87
N SER A 9 14.24 -24.54 -4.94
CA SER A 9 14.61 -25.59 -3.99
C SER A 9 13.57 -25.78 -2.89
N GLU A 10 13.10 -27.02 -2.71
CA GLU A 10 12.10 -27.46 -1.72
C GLU A 10 12.35 -26.95 -0.29
N ALA A 11 13.63 -26.86 0.14
CA ALA A 11 14.00 -26.40 1.48
C ALA A 11 13.61 -24.94 1.75
N THR A 12 13.70 -24.06 0.75
CA THR A 12 13.32 -22.65 0.87
C THR A 12 11.80 -22.49 0.83
N LEU A 13 11.10 -23.37 0.11
CA LEU A 13 9.64 -23.39 -0.07
C LEU A 13 8.88 -23.87 1.17
N ALA A 14 9.48 -24.74 1.97
CA ALA A 14 8.86 -25.30 3.18
C ALA A 14 9.05 -24.43 4.44
N SER A 15 9.65 -23.24 4.31
CA SER A 15 10.08 -22.42 5.46
C SER A 15 9.15 -21.25 5.80
N ILE A 16 8.11 -21.00 5.00
CA ILE A 16 7.09 -19.99 5.29
C ILE A 16 5.71 -20.64 5.31
N ALA A 17 4.96 -20.39 6.37
CA ALA A 17 3.53 -20.69 6.46
C ALA A 17 2.73 -19.39 6.55
N VAL A 18 1.60 -19.31 5.86
CA VAL A 18 0.67 -18.18 5.92
C VAL A 18 -0.59 -18.62 6.64
N ILE A 19 -0.87 -18.00 7.78
CA ILE A 19 -2.00 -18.30 8.63
C ILE A 19 -3.00 -17.16 8.51
N VAL A 20 -4.22 -17.45 8.06
CA VAL A 20 -5.33 -16.50 8.04
C VAL A 20 -6.34 -16.91 9.09
N GLU A 21 -6.43 -16.11 10.15
CA GLU A 21 -7.29 -16.36 11.31
C GLU A 21 -8.63 -15.64 11.15
N ASN A 22 -9.73 -16.40 11.26
CA ASN A 22 -11.11 -15.91 11.19
C ASN A 22 -11.40 -14.97 10.00
N PRO A 23 -11.09 -15.36 8.74
CA PRO A 23 -11.34 -14.50 7.58
C PRO A 23 -12.83 -14.18 7.42
N SER A 24 -13.17 -12.89 7.32
CA SER A 24 -14.55 -12.44 7.10
C SER A 24 -14.92 -12.16 5.65
N ASP A 25 -13.92 -11.90 4.80
CA ASP A 25 -14.08 -11.68 3.37
C ASP A 25 -13.25 -12.70 2.58
N TRP A 26 -13.94 -13.46 1.75
CA TRP A 26 -13.40 -14.57 0.98
C TRP A 26 -12.71 -14.10 -0.30
N ASN A 27 -13.05 -12.91 -0.80
CA ASN A 27 -12.30 -12.29 -1.91
C ASN A 27 -10.88 -11.94 -1.47
N ASN A 28 -10.70 -11.51 -0.21
CA ASN A 28 -9.37 -11.29 0.34
C ASN A 28 -8.58 -12.59 0.42
N LEU A 29 -9.21 -13.69 0.83
CA LEU A 29 -8.54 -14.97 0.88
C LEU A 29 -8.07 -15.44 -0.51
N GLU A 30 -8.87 -15.26 -1.55
CA GLU A 30 -8.46 -15.56 -2.92
C GLU A 30 -7.23 -14.73 -3.33
N ARG A 31 -7.23 -13.43 -3.01
CA ARG A 31 -6.10 -12.53 -3.27
C ARG A 31 -4.84 -12.91 -2.48
N ILE A 32 -5.00 -13.34 -1.22
CA ILE A 32 -3.91 -13.86 -0.38
C ILE A 32 -3.30 -15.12 -1.01
N ARG A 33 -4.13 -16.09 -1.44
CA ARG A 33 -3.66 -17.32 -2.11
C ARG A 33 -2.92 -17.03 -3.40
N LYS A 34 -3.42 -16.08 -4.20
CA LYS A 34 -2.75 -15.62 -5.41
C LYS A 34 -1.36 -15.03 -5.09
N ALA A 35 -1.26 -14.24 -4.02
CA ALA A 35 0.02 -13.70 -3.55
C ALA A 35 0.98 -14.78 -3.06
N CYS A 36 0.50 -15.77 -2.29
CA CYS A 36 1.31 -16.93 -1.90
C CYS A 36 1.87 -17.64 -3.14
N THR A 37 1.06 -17.80 -4.19
CA THR A 37 1.49 -18.45 -5.44
C THR A 37 2.59 -17.68 -6.16
N VAL A 38 2.43 -16.35 -6.28
CA VAL A 38 3.42 -15.47 -6.89
C VAL A 38 4.78 -15.58 -6.19
N PHE A 39 4.76 -15.64 -4.85
CA PHE A 39 5.98 -15.74 -4.03
C PHE A 39 6.37 -17.18 -3.64
N ASN A 40 5.80 -18.18 -4.31
CA ASN A 40 6.09 -19.60 -4.14
C ASN A 40 5.90 -20.16 -2.71
N ILE A 41 4.85 -19.71 -2.02
CA ILE A 41 4.47 -20.17 -0.67
C ILE A 41 3.35 -21.20 -0.78
N ILE A 42 3.60 -22.38 -0.24
CA ILE A 42 2.71 -23.54 -0.37
C ILE A 42 1.91 -23.86 0.90
N ASP A 43 2.41 -23.55 2.09
CA ASP A 43 1.72 -23.84 3.35
C ASP A 43 0.79 -22.68 3.71
N ILE A 44 -0.48 -22.82 3.35
CA ILE A 44 -1.54 -21.85 3.67
C ILE A 44 -2.53 -22.52 4.63
N ARG A 45 -2.71 -21.90 5.79
CA ARG A 45 -3.54 -22.41 6.89
C ARG A 45 -4.66 -21.43 7.19
N LEU A 46 -5.88 -21.94 7.28
CA LEU A 46 -7.06 -21.20 7.68
C LEU A 46 -7.44 -21.63 9.07
N VAL A 47 -7.51 -20.70 10.00
CA VAL A 47 -7.95 -20.98 11.36
C VAL A 47 -9.36 -20.44 11.50
N GLN A 48 -10.32 -21.33 11.74
CA GLN A 48 -11.70 -20.96 11.98
C GLN A 48 -12.32 -21.93 12.98
N ASP A 49 -13.06 -21.38 13.94
CA ASP A 49 -13.80 -22.17 14.92
C ASP A 49 -14.85 -23.06 14.22
N THR A 50 -14.54 -24.35 14.09
CA THR A 50 -15.40 -25.34 13.43
C THR A 50 -16.61 -25.76 14.27
N THR A 51 -16.69 -25.31 15.52
CA THR A 51 -17.87 -25.57 16.37
C THR A 51 -19.04 -24.66 16.01
N LYS A 52 -18.79 -23.58 15.25
CA LYS A 52 -19.81 -22.71 14.68
C LYS A 52 -20.27 -23.23 13.32
N PRO A 53 -21.53 -22.99 12.91
CA PRO A 53 -22.00 -23.33 11.56
C PRO A 53 -21.02 -22.77 10.53
N GLN A 54 -20.46 -23.65 9.70
CA GLN A 54 -19.50 -23.23 8.68
C GLN A 54 -20.19 -22.24 7.75
N ASP A 55 -19.61 -21.04 7.64
CA ASP A 55 -20.02 -20.06 6.65
C ASP A 55 -20.01 -20.76 5.27
N PRO A 56 -21.12 -20.76 4.49
CA PRO A 56 -21.15 -21.37 3.17
C PRO A 56 -20.01 -20.91 2.25
N ARG A 57 -19.50 -19.71 2.48
CA ARG A 57 -18.35 -19.14 1.76
C ARG A 57 -17.01 -19.76 2.19
N CYS A 58 -16.89 -20.30 3.40
CA CYS A 58 -15.76 -21.15 3.83
C CYS A 58 -15.69 -22.41 2.97
N ARG A 59 -16.83 -23.06 2.77
CA ARG A 59 -16.92 -24.25 1.91
C ARG A 59 -16.53 -23.92 0.47
N LYS A 60 -16.94 -22.75 -0.05
CA LYS A 60 -16.49 -22.27 -1.36
C LYS A 60 -14.97 -22.13 -1.44
N CYS A 61 -14.30 -21.61 -0.42
CA CYS A 61 -12.84 -21.46 -0.44
C CYS A 61 -12.08 -22.77 -0.27
N LEU A 62 -12.62 -23.73 0.48
CA LEU A 62 -12.06 -25.09 0.51
C LEU A 62 -12.25 -25.80 -0.83
N ASN A 63 -13.39 -25.60 -1.50
CA ASN A 63 -13.61 -26.10 -2.86
C ASN A 63 -12.67 -25.45 -3.90
N LEU A 64 -12.11 -24.27 -3.61
CA LEU A 64 -11.06 -23.67 -4.46
C LEU A 64 -9.71 -24.41 -4.33
N ASN A 65 -9.56 -25.39 -3.44
CA ASN A 65 -8.36 -26.25 -3.43
C ASN A 65 -8.20 -27.05 -4.73
N ASP A 66 -9.29 -27.24 -5.48
CA ASP A 66 -9.31 -27.93 -6.77
C ASP A 66 -8.95 -27.00 -7.96
N ARG A 67 -8.54 -25.75 -7.69
CA ARG A 67 -8.22 -24.72 -8.70
C ARG A 67 -6.73 -24.39 -8.69
N PRO A 68 -5.88 -25.18 -9.37
CA PRO A 68 -4.42 -24.99 -9.36
C PRO A 68 -3.99 -23.61 -9.88
N GLU A 69 -4.83 -22.95 -10.70
CA GLU A 69 -4.60 -21.60 -11.23
C GLU A 69 -4.73 -20.47 -10.19
N ILE A 70 -5.32 -20.73 -9.01
CA ILE A 70 -5.53 -19.74 -7.93
C ILE A 70 -4.53 -19.93 -6.79
N GLY A 71 -3.79 -21.04 -6.77
CA GLY A 71 -2.70 -21.27 -5.83
C GLY A 71 -2.82 -22.45 -4.89
N GLY A 72 -1.77 -22.66 -4.10
CA GLY A 72 -1.61 -23.76 -3.13
C GLY A 72 -2.86 -24.01 -2.27
N ALA A 73 -3.12 -25.30 -2.00
CA ALA A 73 -4.29 -25.74 -1.24
C ALA A 73 -4.25 -25.19 0.19
N CYS A 74 -5.38 -24.68 0.66
CA CYS A 74 -5.55 -24.22 2.03
C CYS A 74 -5.94 -25.37 2.96
N ARG A 75 -5.27 -25.47 4.12
CA ARG A 75 -5.61 -26.40 5.20
C ARG A 75 -6.46 -25.71 6.25
N LEU A 76 -7.65 -26.23 6.53
CA LEU A 76 -8.51 -25.73 7.61
C LEU A 76 -8.11 -26.34 8.95
N LEU A 77 -7.98 -25.50 9.97
CA LEU A 77 -7.75 -25.90 11.36
C LEU A 77 -8.89 -25.39 12.26
N PRO A 78 -9.29 -26.19 13.26
CA PRO A 78 -10.49 -25.94 14.06
C PRO A 78 -10.32 -24.84 15.12
N SER A 79 -9.08 -24.49 15.48
CA SER A 79 -8.80 -23.45 16.48
C SER A 79 -7.37 -22.91 16.36
N THR A 80 -7.17 -21.74 16.95
CA THR A 80 -5.87 -21.06 17.06
C THR A 80 -4.87 -21.90 17.83
N SER A 81 -5.27 -22.45 18.99
CA SER A 81 -4.44 -23.38 19.78
C SER A 81 -3.96 -24.57 18.95
N LYS A 82 -4.87 -25.20 18.18
CA LYS A 82 -4.51 -26.37 17.37
C LYS A 82 -3.49 -26.01 16.28
N CYS A 83 -3.63 -24.83 15.67
CA CYS A 83 -2.68 -24.34 14.69
C CYS A 83 -1.31 -24.06 15.33
N LEU A 84 -1.28 -23.41 16.50
CA LEU A 84 -0.06 -23.14 17.26
C LEU A 84 0.66 -24.43 17.66
N ASP A 85 -0.06 -25.44 18.15
CA ASP A 85 0.50 -26.75 18.49
C ASP A 85 1.20 -27.40 17.28
N GLU A 86 0.53 -27.41 16.11
CA GLU A 86 1.12 -27.96 14.89
C GLU A 86 2.34 -27.17 14.42
N LEU A 87 2.29 -25.84 14.50
CA LEU A 87 3.42 -24.98 14.14
C LEU A 87 4.62 -25.23 15.05
N ALA A 88 4.41 -25.36 16.36
CA ALA A 88 5.44 -25.66 17.34
C ALA A 88 6.10 -27.02 17.09
N VAL A 89 5.30 -28.07 16.83
CA VAL A 89 5.81 -29.41 16.48
C VAL A 89 6.71 -29.38 15.24
N HIS A 90 6.41 -28.51 14.27
CA HIS A 90 7.20 -28.38 13.04
C HIS A 90 8.32 -27.32 13.11
N GLY A 91 8.50 -26.66 14.26
CA GLY A 91 9.56 -25.70 14.53
C GLY A 91 9.35 -24.33 13.88
N TYR A 92 8.11 -23.92 13.62
CA TYR A 92 7.80 -22.58 13.11
C TYR A 92 7.83 -21.53 14.22
N MET A 93 8.46 -20.40 13.94
CA MET A 93 8.35 -19.18 14.70
C MET A 93 7.11 -18.39 14.23
N SER A 94 6.14 -18.18 15.12
CA SER A 94 4.97 -17.35 14.83
C SER A 94 5.32 -15.86 14.84
N VAL A 95 4.99 -15.17 13.75
CA VAL A 95 5.13 -13.73 13.55
C VAL A 95 3.74 -13.16 13.27
N ALA A 96 3.25 -12.30 14.15
CA ALA A 96 1.91 -11.74 14.05
C ALA A 96 1.89 -10.35 13.41
N THR A 97 0.88 -10.05 12.60
CA THR A 97 0.63 -8.69 12.14
C THR A 97 -0.27 -7.95 13.13
N ALA A 98 0.24 -6.90 13.77
CA ALA A 98 -0.49 -6.12 14.76
C ALA A 98 -0.09 -4.64 14.71
N LEU A 99 -0.95 -3.78 15.24
CA LEU A 99 -0.67 -2.35 15.44
C LEU A 99 -0.60 -2.09 16.94
N ASP A 100 0.44 -2.58 17.59
CA ASP A 100 0.70 -2.34 19.01
C ASP A 100 2.09 -1.75 19.26
N GLU A 101 2.31 -1.22 20.46
CA GLU A 101 3.58 -0.57 20.83
C GLU A 101 4.79 -1.52 20.82
N SER A 102 4.54 -2.83 20.94
CA SER A 102 5.58 -3.87 20.88
C SER A 102 5.93 -4.29 19.45
N SER A 103 5.18 -3.81 18.45
CA SER A 103 5.34 -4.24 17.07
C SER A 103 6.57 -3.62 16.44
N VAL A 104 7.33 -4.44 15.72
CA VAL A 104 8.52 -4.03 14.97
C VAL A 104 8.11 -3.61 13.56
N ASN A 105 8.77 -2.59 13.02
CA ASN A 105 8.57 -2.19 11.63
C ASN A 105 8.97 -3.35 10.70
N LEU A 106 8.11 -3.69 9.74
CA LEU A 106 8.31 -4.77 8.76
C LEU A 106 9.72 -4.80 8.17
N TYR A 107 10.24 -3.63 7.78
CA TYR A 107 11.54 -3.54 7.10
C TYR A 107 12.75 -3.70 8.02
N ASP A 108 12.54 -3.61 9.33
CA ASP A 108 13.58 -3.79 10.35
C ASP A 108 13.59 -5.22 10.91
N PHE A 109 12.61 -6.05 10.54
CA PHE A 109 12.55 -7.45 10.93
C PHE A 109 13.34 -8.34 9.96
N ASP A 110 14.23 -9.18 10.51
CA ASP A 110 14.99 -10.17 9.75
C ASP A 110 14.18 -11.46 9.59
N PHE A 111 13.69 -11.69 8.37
CA PHE A 111 12.99 -12.91 8.05
C PHE A 111 13.95 -14.11 7.92
N GLY A 112 15.26 -13.94 7.83
CA GLY A 112 16.27 -15.01 7.85
C GLY A 112 16.13 -16.11 6.78
N LYS A 113 17.17 -16.37 5.99
CA LYS A 113 17.10 -17.33 4.85
C LYS A 113 16.63 -18.75 5.22
N ASN A 114 16.92 -19.22 6.43
CA ASN A 114 16.66 -20.59 6.88
C ASN A 114 15.62 -20.70 8.01
N ASN A 115 15.00 -19.59 8.43
CA ASN A 115 14.05 -19.62 9.55
C ASN A 115 12.71 -20.20 9.09
N LYS A 116 12.10 -21.10 9.87
CA LYS A 116 10.71 -21.47 9.65
C LYS A 116 9.82 -20.40 10.28
N ILE A 117 9.07 -19.65 9.48
CA ILE A 117 8.23 -18.53 9.94
C ILE A 117 6.77 -18.80 9.58
N ALA A 118 5.90 -18.62 10.56
CA ALA A 118 4.45 -18.63 10.42
C ALA A 118 3.93 -17.19 10.50
N LEU A 119 3.49 -16.64 9.38
CA LEU A 119 2.92 -15.29 9.30
C LEU A 119 1.43 -15.33 9.61
N TRP A 120 1.03 -14.63 10.66
CA TRP A 120 -0.38 -14.59 11.09
C TRP A 120 -1.05 -13.30 10.65
N PHE A 121 -2.17 -13.45 9.93
CA PHE A 121 -3.04 -12.38 9.48
C PHE A 121 -4.42 -12.53 10.08
N GLY A 122 -4.91 -11.48 10.73
CA GLY A 122 -6.20 -11.49 11.42
C GLY A 122 -7.36 -10.96 10.59
N GLN A 123 -8.53 -10.95 11.22
CA GLN A 123 -9.75 -10.42 10.64
C GLN A 123 -9.66 -8.89 10.49
N GLU A 124 -10.21 -8.32 9.41
CA GLU A 124 -10.05 -6.89 9.07
C GLU A 124 -10.48 -5.91 10.17
N LYS A 125 -11.50 -6.25 10.96
CA LYS A 125 -12.04 -5.38 12.02
C LYS A 125 -11.47 -5.64 13.41
N HIS A 126 -11.14 -6.90 13.70
CA HIS A 126 -10.80 -7.33 15.05
C HIS A 126 -9.32 -7.72 15.18
N GLY A 127 -8.60 -7.84 14.07
CA GLY A 127 -7.23 -8.32 14.06
C GLY A 127 -7.15 -9.79 14.40
N LEU A 128 -5.99 -10.18 14.93
CA LEU A 128 -5.74 -11.51 15.47
C LEU A 128 -6.34 -11.65 16.87
N THR A 129 -6.61 -12.88 17.30
CA THR A 129 -7.02 -13.15 18.68
C THR A 129 -5.87 -12.89 19.66
N ASP A 130 -6.21 -12.59 20.92
CA ASP A 130 -5.20 -12.45 21.99
C ASP A 130 -4.34 -13.71 22.13
N GLU A 131 -4.92 -14.88 21.88
CA GLU A 131 -4.20 -16.16 21.87
C GLU A 131 -3.09 -16.17 20.82
N ALA A 132 -3.40 -15.81 19.57
CA ALA A 132 -2.41 -15.71 18.50
C ALA A 132 -1.36 -14.63 18.78
N LEU A 133 -1.78 -13.47 19.31
CA LEU A 133 -0.89 -12.35 19.64
C LEU A 133 0.07 -12.68 20.79
N CYS A 134 -0.39 -13.39 21.83
CA CYS A 134 0.44 -13.79 22.97
C CYS A 134 1.41 -14.91 22.62
N ALA A 135 1.04 -15.81 21.70
CA ALA A 135 1.88 -16.91 21.26
C ALA A 135 2.91 -16.50 20.18
N ALA A 136 2.73 -15.33 19.55
CA ALA A 136 3.67 -14.83 18.56
C ALA A 136 5.02 -14.48 19.20
N ALA A 137 6.10 -14.99 18.61
CA ALA A 137 7.46 -14.67 19.05
C ALA A 137 7.80 -13.19 18.82
N THR A 138 7.17 -12.59 17.82
CA THR A 138 7.26 -11.16 17.55
C THR A 138 6.02 -10.68 16.80
N LYS A 139 5.83 -9.37 16.79
CA LYS A 139 4.76 -8.70 16.05
C LYS A 139 5.37 -7.70 15.10
N ILE A 140 4.79 -7.59 13.92
CA ILE A 140 5.26 -6.68 12.86
C ILE A 140 4.13 -5.78 12.37
N PHE A 141 4.50 -4.59 11.92
CA PHE A 141 3.58 -3.66 11.28
C PHE A 141 4.15 -3.07 9.99
N ILE A 142 3.27 -2.70 9.06
CA ILE A 142 3.65 -1.95 7.86
C ILE A 142 3.59 -0.45 8.22
N PRO A 143 4.67 0.32 8.02
CA PRO A 143 4.67 1.74 8.36
C PRO A 143 3.73 2.53 7.44
N MET A 144 2.74 3.20 8.04
CA MET A 144 1.76 4.03 7.35
C MET A 144 2.16 5.53 7.42
N SER A 145 1.93 6.26 6.33
CA SER A 145 2.13 7.71 6.19
C SER A 145 0.81 8.51 6.07
N GLY A 146 -0.34 7.84 6.15
CA GLY A 146 -1.64 8.36 5.74
C GLY A 146 -2.65 8.65 6.86
N MET A 147 -3.88 8.96 6.44
CA MET A 147 -5.03 9.07 7.35
C MET A 147 -5.50 7.70 7.82
N VAL A 148 -5.43 6.69 6.95
CA VAL A 148 -5.76 5.31 7.30
C VAL A 148 -4.78 4.72 8.31
N GLN A 149 -5.33 3.91 9.21
CA GLN A 149 -4.56 3.20 10.24
C GLN A 149 -4.02 1.86 9.75
N SER A 150 -4.66 1.26 8.74
CA SER A 150 -4.30 -0.05 8.21
C SER A 150 -4.68 -0.18 6.74
N LEU A 151 -4.07 -1.15 6.07
CA LEU A 151 -4.46 -1.61 4.74
C LEU A 151 -5.49 -2.74 4.84
N ASN A 152 -6.11 -3.08 3.71
CA ASN A 152 -6.85 -4.34 3.60
C ASN A 152 -5.91 -5.54 3.86
N VAL A 153 -6.45 -6.62 4.44
CA VAL A 153 -5.64 -7.77 4.85
C VAL A 153 -4.90 -8.42 3.68
N ALA A 154 -5.51 -8.51 2.49
CA ALA A 154 -4.87 -9.07 1.31
C ALA A 154 -3.74 -8.17 0.77
N ALA A 155 -3.92 -6.85 0.80
CA ALA A 155 -2.84 -5.93 0.45
C ALA A 155 -1.67 -6.02 1.46
N SER A 156 -2.00 -6.07 2.75
CA SER A 156 -1.01 -6.20 3.83
C SER A 156 -0.21 -7.50 3.71
N SER A 157 -0.88 -8.61 3.46
CA SER A 157 -0.21 -9.89 3.24
C SER A 157 0.69 -9.83 2.02
N SER A 158 0.24 -9.27 0.89
CA SER A 158 1.07 -9.18 -0.31
C SER A 158 2.35 -8.37 -0.09
N ILE A 159 2.28 -7.27 0.68
CA ILE A 159 3.46 -6.46 1.03
C ILE A 159 4.43 -7.26 1.90
N ILE A 160 3.93 -7.95 2.93
CA ILE A 160 4.77 -8.74 3.84
C ILE A 160 5.41 -9.92 3.09
N LEU A 161 4.65 -10.60 2.23
CA LEU A 161 5.17 -11.68 1.40
C LEU A 161 6.22 -11.20 0.40
N ALA A 162 6.03 -10.01 -0.18
CA ALA A 162 7.02 -9.39 -1.06
C ALA A 162 8.31 -9.08 -0.30
N GLU A 163 8.24 -8.59 0.94
CA GLU A 163 9.42 -8.33 1.76
C GLU A 163 10.15 -9.62 2.17
N VAL A 164 9.40 -10.66 2.56
CA VAL A 164 9.97 -12.00 2.80
C VAL A 164 10.70 -12.49 1.56
N ALA A 165 10.07 -12.38 0.39
CA ALA A 165 10.67 -12.77 -0.87
C ALA A 165 11.95 -11.98 -1.15
N ARG A 166 11.93 -10.65 -0.95
CA ARG A 166 13.09 -9.77 -1.10
C ARG A 166 14.28 -10.23 -0.25
N GLN A 167 14.05 -10.56 1.01
CA GLN A 167 15.12 -10.96 1.94
C GLN A 167 15.64 -12.38 1.69
N ARG A 168 14.76 -13.31 1.27
CA ARG A 168 15.10 -14.73 1.18
C ARG A 168 15.55 -15.19 -0.20
N PHE A 169 14.98 -14.61 -1.26
CA PHE A 169 15.05 -15.17 -2.60
C PHE A 169 15.94 -14.37 -3.55
N PHE A 170 16.37 -13.17 -3.18
CA PHE A 170 17.20 -12.32 -4.03
C PHE A 170 18.55 -12.04 -3.37
N ASP A 171 19.56 -12.79 -3.80
CA ASP A 171 20.94 -12.64 -3.30
C ASP A 171 21.61 -11.36 -3.82
N PHE A 172 21.21 -10.90 -5.00
CA PHE A 172 21.77 -9.72 -5.66
C PHE A 172 20.65 -8.78 -6.09
N LEU A 173 20.49 -7.70 -5.34
CA LEU A 173 19.60 -6.60 -5.70
C LEU A 173 20.41 -5.47 -6.35
N PRO A 174 19.82 -4.72 -7.30
CA PRO A 174 20.45 -3.52 -7.83
C PRO A 174 20.85 -2.56 -6.70
N SER A 175 22.02 -1.93 -6.84
CA SER A 175 22.40 -0.86 -5.94
C SER A 175 21.49 0.33 -6.16
N LEU A 176 20.80 0.76 -5.10
CA LEU A 176 20.06 2.02 -5.14
C LEU A 176 21.03 3.20 -5.31
N PRO A 177 20.61 4.25 -6.05
CA PRO A 177 21.44 5.44 -6.22
C PRO A 177 21.76 6.03 -4.85
N LYS A 178 23.04 6.29 -4.59
CA LYS A 178 23.49 7.03 -3.40
C LYS A 178 23.67 8.48 -3.80
N SER A 179 22.86 9.39 -3.27
CA SER A 179 22.95 10.81 -3.62
C SER A 179 24.24 11.46 -3.08
N SER A 180 24.94 12.20 -3.93
CA SER A 180 25.98 13.17 -3.57
C SER A 180 25.42 14.56 -3.21
N LYS A 181 24.14 14.83 -3.51
CA LYS A 181 23.42 16.04 -3.10
C LYS A 181 22.94 15.84 -1.66
N MET A 182 23.73 16.33 -0.72
CA MET A 182 23.60 16.09 0.73
C MET A 182 22.64 17.02 1.47
N SER A 183 22.10 18.07 0.85
CA SER A 183 21.08 18.84 1.56
C SER A 183 19.72 18.18 1.33
N ALA A 184 19.08 17.72 2.40
CA ALA A 184 17.62 17.81 2.46
C ALA A 184 17.23 19.19 1.91
N HIS A 185 16.11 19.31 1.18
CA HIS A 185 15.57 20.65 0.92
C HIS A 185 15.64 21.41 2.24
N PRO A 186 16.19 22.65 2.24
CA PRO A 186 16.45 23.38 3.47
C PRO A 186 15.23 23.17 4.33
N SER A 187 15.44 22.52 5.47
CA SER A 187 14.44 22.47 6.50
C SER A 187 14.28 23.92 6.92
N GLU A 188 13.47 24.67 6.18
CA GLU A 188 12.69 25.71 6.80
C GLU A 188 12.12 25.05 8.05
N GLU A 189 12.35 25.68 9.20
CA GLU A 189 11.97 25.09 10.47
C GLU A 189 10.57 24.48 10.34
N PRO A 190 10.37 23.24 10.83
CA PRO A 190 9.06 22.62 10.77
C PRO A 190 8.09 23.64 11.33
N VAL A 191 7.07 24.03 10.54
CA VAL A 191 6.17 25.12 10.94
C VAL A 191 5.81 24.87 12.39
N SER A 192 6.24 25.80 13.26
CA SER A 192 6.21 25.58 14.69
C SER A 192 4.78 25.23 15.06
N GLY A 193 4.60 24.27 15.97
CA GLY A 193 3.26 23.95 16.45
C GLY A 193 2.55 25.23 16.91
N GLU A 194 3.26 26.18 17.49
CA GLU A 194 2.75 27.48 17.96
C GLU A 194 2.33 28.41 16.79
N ASP A 195 3.11 28.40 15.70
CA ASP A 195 2.90 28.87 14.32
C ASP A 195 1.57 28.48 13.65
N LEU A 196 0.90 27.42 14.13
CA LEU A 196 -0.32 26.83 13.56
C LEU A 196 -1.38 26.43 14.62
N ALA A 197 -1.00 26.34 15.89
CA ALA A 197 -1.80 25.79 16.99
C ALA A 197 -2.23 26.84 18.02
N SER A 198 -2.15 28.14 17.70
CA SER A 198 -2.75 29.20 18.53
C SER A 198 -4.29 29.20 18.42
N ALA A 199 -4.92 28.09 18.81
CA ALA A 199 -6.23 28.00 19.44
C ALA A 199 -6.60 26.51 19.54
N ALA A 200 -6.58 25.97 20.75
CA ALA A 200 -7.14 24.68 21.18
C ALA A 200 -7.27 23.65 20.05
N SER A 201 -6.19 22.87 19.85
CA SER A 201 -6.13 21.76 18.90
C SER A 201 -7.37 20.88 19.03
N SER A 202 -8.04 20.63 17.90
CA SER A 202 -8.86 19.42 17.78
C SER A 202 -7.93 18.30 17.30
N ALA A 203 -8.07 17.10 17.87
CA ALA A 203 -7.28 15.92 17.48
C ALA A 203 -7.26 15.66 15.95
N ARG A 204 -8.26 16.17 15.22
CA ARG A 204 -8.33 16.11 13.75
C ARG A 204 -7.32 17.03 13.06
N MET A 205 -7.14 18.27 13.54
CA MET A 205 -6.14 19.18 12.96
C MET A 205 -4.73 18.63 13.18
N ASP A 206 -4.44 18.10 14.37
CA ASP A 206 -3.17 17.43 14.65
C ASP A 206 -2.95 16.25 13.72
N LYS A 207 -4.01 15.47 13.45
CA LYS A 207 -3.94 14.38 12.47
C LYS A 207 -3.63 14.92 11.07
N PHE A 208 -4.29 15.98 10.60
CA PHE A 208 -4.03 16.58 9.29
C PHE A 208 -2.58 17.05 9.16
N LEU A 209 -2.07 17.77 10.16
CA LEU A 209 -0.69 18.23 10.21
C LEU A 209 0.31 17.06 10.26
N SER A 210 0.01 16.03 11.06
CA SER A 210 0.86 14.83 11.14
C SER A 210 0.96 14.10 9.81
N VAL A 211 -0.14 14.00 9.05
CA VAL A 211 -0.17 13.34 7.74
C VAL A 211 0.49 14.19 6.67
N ALA A 212 0.29 15.51 6.68
CA ALA A 212 0.97 16.43 5.75
C ALA A 212 2.49 16.27 5.82
N ARG A 213 3.04 16.12 7.03
CA ARG A 213 4.48 15.90 7.29
C ARG A 213 5.00 14.54 6.83
N GLN A 214 4.14 13.60 6.46
CA GLN A 214 4.51 12.25 6.05
C GLN A 214 4.21 11.95 4.57
N ARG A 215 3.53 12.88 3.87
CA ARG A 215 3.28 12.80 2.43
C ARG A 215 4.60 12.82 1.64
N GLN A 216 4.64 12.02 0.60
CA GLN A 216 5.78 11.90 -0.29
C GLN A 216 5.66 12.88 -1.45
N ARG A 217 6.64 13.78 -1.57
CA ARG A 217 6.77 14.70 -2.70
C ARG A 217 7.13 13.93 -3.96
N GLY A 218 6.62 14.43 -5.10
CA GLY A 218 6.97 13.91 -6.41
C GLY A 218 6.64 12.44 -6.62
N LEU A 219 5.57 11.93 -5.99
CA LEU A 219 5.03 10.60 -6.26
C LEU A 219 3.55 10.74 -6.66
N ILE A 220 3.25 10.24 -7.86
CA ILE A 220 1.90 10.17 -8.43
C ILE A 220 1.61 8.74 -8.87
N VAL A 221 0.36 8.33 -8.79
CA VAL A 221 -0.14 7.07 -9.38
C VAL A 221 -1.08 7.40 -10.54
N VAL A 222 -0.91 6.70 -11.67
CA VAL A 222 -1.80 6.76 -12.83
C VAL A 222 -2.51 5.43 -12.95
N LEU A 223 -3.85 5.48 -12.98
CA LEU A 223 -4.73 4.32 -13.14
C LEU A 223 -5.47 4.45 -14.46
N GLU A 224 -5.13 3.55 -15.37
CA GLU A 224 -5.80 3.40 -16.66
C GLU A 224 -6.82 2.28 -16.54
N ASP A 225 -8.07 2.65 -16.79
CA ASP A 225 -9.24 1.77 -16.80
C ASP A 225 -9.48 0.93 -15.53
N PRO A 226 -9.38 1.50 -14.32
CA PRO A 226 -9.64 0.74 -13.11
C PRO A 226 -11.12 0.45 -12.95
N ASP A 227 -11.45 -0.73 -12.42
CA ASP A 227 -12.76 -0.90 -11.78
C ASP A 227 -12.82 -0.12 -10.45
N ARG A 228 -14.03 0.14 -9.98
CA ARG A 228 -14.24 0.94 -8.75
C ARG A 228 -13.67 0.29 -7.50
N LEU A 229 -13.71 -1.04 -7.38
CA LEU A 229 -13.27 -1.74 -6.17
C LEU A 229 -11.74 -1.75 -6.07
N ASP A 230 -11.05 -1.97 -7.18
CA ASP A 230 -9.60 -1.87 -7.23
C ASP A 230 -9.12 -0.44 -7.06
N ALA A 231 -9.78 0.55 -7.70
CA ALA A 231 -9.51 1.96 -7.48
C ALA A 231 -9.62 2.34 -5.99
N ALA A 232 -10.64 1.86 -5.28
CA ALA A 232 -10.84 2.13 -3.87
C ALA A 232 -9.73 1.58 -2.98
N ALA A 233 -9.33 0.33 -3.24
CA ALA A 233 -8.24 -0.32 -2.53
C ALA A 233 -6.88 0.36 -2.84
N ILE A 234 -6.68 0.79 -4.09
CA ILE A 234 -5.48 1.53 -4.50
C ILE A 234 -5.44 2.91 -3.84
N LEU A 235 -6.54 3.66 -3.81
CA LEU A 235 -6.60 4.95 -3.11
C LEU A 235 -6.27 4.82 -1.63
N ARG A 236 -6.68 3.71 -0.99
CA ARG A 236 -6.28 3.38 0.38
C ARG A 236 -4.78 3.09 0.50
N GLY A 237 -4.20 2.40 -0.48
CA GLY A 237 -2.74 2.22 -0.60
C GLY A 237 -1.99 3.54 -0.79
N CYS A 238 -2.48 4.41 -1.68
CA CYS A 238 -1.96 5.74 -1.92
C CYS A 238 -1.97 6.58 -0.65
N ASP A 239 -3.08 6.56 0.11
CA ASP A 239 -3.14 7.23 1.41
C ASP A 239 -2.08 6.67 2.36
N ALA A 240 -2.07 5.34 2.54
CA ALA A 240 -1.15 4.61 3.42
C ALA A 240 0.33 4.88 3.14
N PHE A 241 0.74 5.09 1.90
CA PHE A 241 2.15 5.32 1.53
C PHE A 241 2.49 6.80 1.25
N GLY A 242 1.58 7.71 1.54
CA GLY A 242 1.83 9.15 1.44
C GLY A 242 1.78 9.70 0.01
N VAL A 243 1.18 8.99 -0.94
CA VAL A 243 0.91 9.52 -2.29
C VAL A 243 -0.10 10.66 -2.17
N SER A 244 0.18 11.78 -2.82
CA SER A 244 -0.67 12.97 -2.72
C SER A 244 -1.72 13.07 -3.83
N GLU A 245 -1.43 12.48 -4.99
CA GLU A 245 -2.19 12.68 -6.22
C GLU A 245 -2.32 11.38 -7.03
N VAL A 246 -3.53 11.11 -7.53
CA VAL A 246 -3.87 9.96 -8.39
C VAL A 246 -4.57 10.46 -9.64
N HIS A 247 -4.12 9.96 -10.79
CA HIS A 247 -4.69 10.25 -12.10
C HIS A 247 -5.52 9.08 -12.59
N PHE A 248 -6.73 9.35 -13.05
CA PHE A 248 -7.67 8.36 -13.58
C PHE A 248 -7.89 8.58 -15.07
N ILE A 249 -7.90 7.50 -15.83
CA ILE A 249 -8.24 7.46 -17.25
C ILE A 249 -9.29 6.36 -17.45
N PHE A 250 -10.37 6.66 -18.18
CA PHE A 250 -11.48 5.74 -18.42
C PHE A 250 -11.78 5.65 -19.93
N GLU A 251 -11.00 4.87 -20.68
CA GLU A 251 -11.18 4.69 -22.12
C GLU A 251 -11.97 3.40 -22.45
N ALA A 252 -11.74 2.32 -21.71
CA ALA A 252 -12.39 1.02 -21.89
C ALA A 252 -13.38 0.66 -20.77
N THR A 253 -13.37 1.38 -19.64
CA THR A 253 -14.23 1.13 -18.49
C THR A 253 -15.26 2.21 -18.26
N LYS A 254 -16.37 1.84 -17.59
CA LYS A 254 -17.37 2.82 -17.19
C LYS A 254 -16.78 3.77 -16.14
N ALA A 255 -16.66 5.04 -16.52
CA ALA A 255 -16.23 6.10 -15.63
C ALA A 255 -17.09 6.17 -14.36
N PHE A 256 -16.43 6.48 -13.26
CA PHE A 256 -17.07 6.79 -11.98
C PHE A 256 -16.40 8.02 -11.36
N ASP A 257 -17.10 8.67 -10.45
CA ASP A 257 -16.56 9.78 -9.67
C ASP A 257 -15.62 9.26 -8.56
N PRO A 258 -14.30 9.52 -8.61
CA PRO A 258 -13.36 9.09 -7.57
C PRO A 258 -13.64 9.74 -6.21
N LEU A 259 -14.34 10.87 -6.18
CA LEU A 259 -14.70 11.61 -4.97
C LEU A 259 -16.07 11.20 -4.40
N ALA A 260 -16.72 10.18 -4.99
CA ALA A 260 -17.97 9.67 -4.49
C ALA A 260 -17.86 9.28 -3.01
N ASN A 261 -18.98 9.35 -2.29
CA ASN A 261 -19.00 9.13 -0.84
C ASN A 261 -18.48 7.73 -0.45
N ARG A 262 -18.09 7.55 0.82
CA ARG A 262 -17.49 6.30 1.32
C ARG A 262 -18.32 5.03 1.08
N GLN A 263 -19.65 5.12 1.03
CA GLN A 263 -20.51 3.96 0.78
C GLN A 263 -20.42 3.50 -0.68
N VAL A 264 -20.23 4.47 -1.58
CA VAL A 264 -20.01 4.23 -3.01
C VAL A 264 -18.57 3.80 -3.26
N MET A 265 -17.57 4.49 -2.71
CA MET A 265 -16.18 4.16 -3.00
C MET A 265 -15.68 2.93 -2.23
N LYS A 266 -16.16 2.61 -1.03
CA LYS A 266 -15.60 1.52 -0.19
C LYS A 266 -14.09 1.65 0.08
N SER A 267 -13.58 2.87 0.08
CA SER A 267 -12.17 3.24 0.31
C SER A 267 -11.85 3.52 1.79
N GLU A 268 -12.80 3.27 2.71
CA GLU A 268 -12.75 3.76 4.10
C GLU A 268 -12.55 5.29 4.21
N GLY A 269 -12.95 6.04 3.18
CA GLY A 269 -12.81 7.49 3.11
C GLY A 269 -11.47 7.98 2.58
N SER A 270 -10.53 7.08 2.23
CA SER A 270 -9.20 7.43 1.71
C SER A 270 -9.23 8.31 0.45
N ASN A 271 -10.30 8.17 -0.34
CA ASN A 271 -10.52 8.97 -1.55
C ASN A 271 -10.71 10.47 -1.27
N LEU A 272 -10.98 10.84 -0.01
CA LEU A 272 -11.05 12.22 0.45
C LEU A 272 -9.69 12.77 0.91
N TRP A 273 -8.65 11.91 0.99
CA TRP A 273 -7.33 12.27 1.52
C TRP A 273 -6.20 12.23 0.49
N VAL A 274 -6.52 11.73 -0.71
CA VAL A 274 -5.67 11.69 -1.91
C VAL A 274 -6.36 12.47 -3.03
N CYS A 275 -5.68 13.45 -3.61
CA CYS A 275 -6.24 14.26 -4.69
C CYS A 275 -6.42 13.41 -5.96
N SER A 276 -7.64 13.37 -6.50
CA SER A 276 -7.94 12.65 -7.73
C SER A 276 -8.09 13.64 -8.89
N ARG A 277 -7.48 13.33 -10.04
CA ARG A 277 -7.71 14.04 -11.32
C ARG A 277 -8.11 13.03 -12.39
N VAL A 278 -9.18 13.33 -13.11
CA VAL A 278 -9.65 12.50 -14.24
C VAL A 278 -9.18 13.16 -15.54
N PHE A 279 -8.67 12.36 -16.46
CA PHE A 279 -8.25 12.79 -17.80
C PHE A 279 -9.17 12.21 -18.87
N ASP A 280 -9.35 12.96 -19.95
CA ASP A 280 -10.19 12.56 -21.08
C ASP A 280 -9.55 11.44 -21.93
N SER A 281 -8.21 11.40 -21.96
CA SER A 281 -7.46 10.36 -22.67
C SER A 281 -6.11 10.03 -22.01
N VAL A 282 -5.55 8.89 -22.38
CA VAL A 282 -4.17 8.48 -22.10
C VAL A 282 -3.17 9.55 -22.53
N MET A 283 -3.38 10.15 -23.71
CA MET A 283 -2.45 11.12 -24.27
C MET A 283 -2.46 12.45 -23.51
N ASP A 284 -3.64 12.90 -23.04
CA ASP A 284 -3.75 14.11 -22.22
C ASP A 284 -3.03 13.93 -20.88
N CYS A 285 -3.20 12.76 -20.24
CA CYS A 285 -2.48 12.43 -19.01
C CYS A 285 -0.96 12.40 -19.24
N ARG A 286 -0.50 11.75 -20.31
CA ARG A 286 0.93 11.71 -20.69
C ARG A 286 1.49 13.12 -20.90
N GLN A 287 0.80 13.96 -21.67
CA GLN A 287 1.24 15.34 -21.94
C GLN A 287 1.31 16.16 -20.65
N HIS A 288 0.34 16.02 -19.75
CA HIS A 288 0.35 16.67 -18.44
C HIS A 288 1.56 16.25 -17.59
N LEU A 289 1.88 14.96 -17.57
CA LEU A 289 3.05 14.43 -16.85
C LEU A 289 4.36 14.92 -17.46
N ASP A 290 4.47 14.95 -18.79
CA ASP A 290 5.63 15.50 -19.52
C ASP A 290 5.87 16.97 -19.16
N GLN A 291 4.82 17.80 -19.19
CA GLN A 291 4.91 19.22 -18.83
C GLN A 291 5.34 19.45 -17.39
N ARG A 292 4.99 18.54 -16.48
CA ARG A 292 5.39 18.60 -15.06
C ARG A 292 6.74 17.93 -14.79
N GLY A 293 7.36 17.29 -15.79
CA GLY A 293 8.65 16.63 -15.70
C GLY A 293 8.63 15.35 -14.88
N PHE A 294 7.55 14.58 -14.94
CA PHE A 294 7.46 13.28 -14.27
C PHE A 294 8.05 12.16 -15.13
N ALA A 295 9.00 11.41 -14.55
CA ALA A 295 9.42 10.12 -15.07
C ALA A 295 8.27 9.12 -14.90
N ARG A 296 7.91 8.41 -15.98
CA ARG A 296 6.79 7.46 -16.01
C ARG A 296 7.32 6.05 -15.94
N VAL A 297 6.90 5.29 -14.95
CA VAL A 297 7.28 3.89 -14.77
C VAL A 297 6.05 3.02 -14.91
N GLY A 298 6.02 2.17 -15.94
CA GLY A 298 4.95 1.22 -16.18
C GLY A 298 5.02 0.03 -15.24
N ILE A 299 3.88 -0.38 -14.70
CA ILE A 299 3.75 -1.59 -13.90
C ILE A 299 3.20 -2.70 -14.80
N ALA A 300 4.01 -3.74 -14.99
CA ALA A 300 3.60 -4.96 -15.67
C ALA A 300 2.97 -5.93 -14.66
N GLN A 301 1.78 -6.44 -15.00
CA GLN A 301 1.07 -7.43 -14.19
C GLN A 301 1.65 -8.84 -14.35
N MET A 302 2.33 -9.10 -15.47
CA MET A 302 2.99 -10.37 -15.78
C MET A 302 4.47 -10.13 -16.01
N GLN A 303 5.30 -11.14 -15.74
CA GLN A 303 6.71 -11.07 -16.07
C GLN A 303 6.86 -11.10 -17.59
N ASP A 304 7.45 -10.04 -18.13
CA ASP A 304 8.00 -9.98 -19.48
C ASP A 304 9.53 -9.98 -19.41
N ASP A 305 10.18 -10.45 -20.47
CA ASP A 305 11.65 -10.40 -20.59
C ASP A 305 12.18 -8.95 -20.75
N SER A 306 11.29 -7.96 -20.88
CA SER A 306 11.59 -6.55 -21.11
C SER A 306 11.61 -5.67 -19.85
N GLY A 307 10.91 -6.03 -18.77
CA GLY A 307 10.82 -5.24 -17.55
C GLY A 307 11.94 -5.54 -16.55
N ALA A 308 12.34 -4.54 -15.76
CA ALA A 308 13.22 -4.77 -14.61
C ALA A 308 12.41 -5.41 -13.46
N ALA A 309 13.04 -6.28 -12.67
CA ALA A 309 12.45 -6.68 -11.40
C ALA A 309 12.24 -5.43 -10.51
N PHE A 310 11.06 -5.31 -9.89
CA PHE A 310 10.73 -4.12 -9.10
C PHE A 310 11.59 -3.95 -7.83
N PHE A 311 12.14 -5.05 -7.30
CA PHE A 311 12.95 -4.98 -6.08
C PHE A 311 14.19 -4.11 -6.28
N SER A 312 14.27 -3.05 -5.49
CA SER A 312 15.33 -2.03 -5.57
C SER A 312 15.48 -1.41 -6.96
N ALA A 313 14.39 -1.27 -7.72
CA ALA A 313 14.41 -0.61 -9.02
C ALA A 313 14.92 0.85 -8.88
N PRO A 314 16.02 1.24 -9.55
CA PRO A 314 16.56 2.60 -9.43
C PRO A 314 15.55 3.69 -9.83
N SER A 315 14.64 3.38 -10.76
CA SER A 315 13.57 4.28 -11.20
C SER A 315 12.56 4.64 -10.10
N PHE A 316 12.52 3.90 -8.99
CA PHE A 316 11.71 4.27 -7.82
C PHE A 316 12.28 5.47 -7.03
N CYS A 317 13.52 5.83 -7.32
CA CYS A 317 14.22 6.96 -6.73
C CYS A 317 14.20 8.22 -7.61
N GLU A 318 13.39 8.24 -8.69
CA GLU A 318 13.16 9.44 -9.49
C GLU A 318 12.50 10.54 -8.63
N GLU A 319 12.99 11.78 -8.75
CA GLU A 319 12.52 12.91 -7.95
C GLU A 319 11.03 13.19 -8.19
N LYS A 320 10.61 13.07 -9.46
CA LYS A 320 9.22 13.13 -9.89
C LYS A 320 8.87 11.83 -10.59
N LEU A 321 8.19 10.95 -9.88
CA LEU A 321 7.81 9.61 -10.30
C LEU A 321 6.30 9.51 -10.49
N ALA A 322 5.88 9.04 -11.67
CA ALA A 322 4.52 8.62 -11.97
C ALA A 322 4.51 7.10 -12.17
N LEU A 323 3.92 6.36 -11.23
CA LEU A 323 3.67 4.93 -11.36
C LEU A 323 2.41 4.70 -12.18
N TRP A 324 2.54 4.06 -13.35
CA TRP A 324 1.44 3.83 -14.27
C TRP A 324 1.00 2.37 -14.25
N LEU A 325 -0.28 2.12 -13.98
CA LEU A 325 -0.87 0.79 -14.03
C LEU A 325 -2.08 0.79 -14.97
N SER A 326 -2.02 -0.04 -16.02
CA SER A 326 -3.20 -0.40 -16.81
C SER A 326 -3.91 -1.57 -16.13
N CYS A 327 -5.20 -1.39 -15.83
CA CYS A 327 -6.00 -2.37 -15.10
C CYS A 327 -6.66 -3.40 -16.03
N ASN A 328 -6.82 -3.07 -17.31
CA ASN A 328 -7.39 -3.95 -18.33
C ASN A 328 -6.35 -4.62 -19.23
N SER A 329 -5.08 -4.21 -19.13
CA SER A 329 -3.97 -4.82 -19.87
C SER A 329 -2.93 -5.40 -18.91
N SER A 330 -2.20 -6.42 -19.36
CA SER A 330 -1.07 -6.96 -18.59
C SER A 330 0.13 -6.01 -18.55
N TYR A 331 0.20 -5.04 -19.45
CA TYR A 331 1.32 -4.11 -19.60
C TYR A 331 0.80 -2.72 -19.99
N VAL A 332 1.58 -1.70 -19.62
CA VAL A 332 1.42 -0.34 -20.16
C VAL A 332 2.17 -0.26 -21.49
N ASN A 333 1.61 0.44 -22.47
CA ASN A 333 2.28 0.65 -23.76
C ASN A 333 3.66 1.30 -23.53
N ALA A 334 4.71 0.70 -24.10
CA ALA A 334 6.10 1.13 -23.94
C ALA A 334 6.35 2.57 -24.42
N GLU A 335 5.56 3.10 -25.35
CA GLU A 335 5.66 4.50 -25.82
C GLU A 335 5.17 5.53 -24.77
N LEU A 336 4.39 5.07 -23.79
CA LEU A 336 3.84 5.92 -22.73
C LEU A 336 4.81 6.05 -21.56
N VAL A 337 5.72 5.09 -21.36
CA VAL A 337 6.55 4.99 -20.16
C VAL A 337 8.03 5.07 -20.48
N SER A 338 8.81 5.59 -19.53
CA SER A 338 10.27 5.67 -19.64
C SER A 338 10.97 4.37 -19.28
N SER A 339 10.33 3.54 -18.46
CA SER A 339 10.78 2.21 -18.07
C SER A 339 9.59 1.40 -17.55
N SER A 340 9.77 0.09 -17.42
CA SER A 340 8.76 -0.82 -16.86
C SER A 340 9.35 -1.70 -15.76
N VAL A 341 8.51 -2.02 -14.78
CA VAL A 341 8.83 -2.92 -13.67
C VAL A 341 7.79 -4.02 -13.53
N HIS A 342 8.21 -5.20 -13.09
CA HIS A 342 7.32 -6.32 -12.79
C HIS A 342 7.66 -6.95 -11.43
N VAL A 343 6.69 -7.66 -10.84
CA VAL A 343 6.92 -8.53 -9.69
C VAL A 343 7.49 -9.85 -10.17
N PRO A 344 8.71 -10.25 -9.78
CA PRO A 344 9.23 -11.57 -10.13
C PRO A 344 8.31 -12.66 -9.59
N SER A 345 7.98 -13.63 -10.42
CA SER A 345 7.08 -14.73 -10.07
C SER A 345 7.68 -16.04 -10.55
N THR A 346 7.58 -17.09 -9.74
CA THR A 346 7.81 -18.48 -10.22
C THR A 346 6.61 -19.06 -10.93
N ALA A 347 5.43 -18.45 -10.77
CA ALA A 347 4.19 -18.97 -11.32
C ALA A 347 4.04 -18.56 -12.79
N LYS A 348 4.00 -19.55 -13.69
CA LYS A 348 3.81 -19.35 -15.13
C LYS A 348 2.47 -18.69 -15.52
N VAL A 349 1.51 -18.56 -14.59
CA VAL A 349 0.09 -18.34 -14.94
C VAL A 349 -0.60 -17.21 -14.14
N ALA A 350 0.06 -16.57 -13.17
CA ALA A 350 -0.63 -15.56 -12.34
C ALA A 350 0.29 -14.46 -11.78
N GLY A 351 -0.08 -13.21 -12.05
CA GLY A 351 0.38 -12.02 -11.32
C GLY A 351 -0.46 -11.73 -10.07
N LEU A 352 -0.09 -10.74 -9.28
CA LEU A 352 -0.90 -10.30 -8.12
C LEU A 352 -2.29 -9.80 -8.56
N ALA A 353 -3.23 -9.64 -7.62
CA ALA A 353 -4.43 -8.85 -7.88
C ALA A 353 -4.03 -7.37 -8.07
N ILE A 354 -4.71 -6.63 -8.94
CA ILE A 354 -4.33 -5.26 -9.36
C ILE A 354 -4.10 -4.34 -8.15
N SER A 355 -5.03 -4.33 -7.20
CA SER A 355 -4.90 -3.53 -5.98
C SER A 355 -3.75 -3.98 -5.06
N ASN A 356 -3.48 -5.29 -4.97
CA ASN A 356 -2.35 -5.82 -4.21
C ASN A 356 -1.01 -5.51 -4.89
N LEU A 357 -0.97 -5.57 -6.23
CA LEU A 357 0.19 -5.24 -7.05
C LEU A 357 0.61 -3.80 -6.78
N MET A 358 -0.33 -2.85 -6.87
CA MET A 358 -0.05 -1.45 -6.57
C MET A 358 0.38 -1.26 -5.11
N ALA A 359 -0.22 -1.95 -4.14
CA ALA A 359 0.19 -1.87 -2.73
C ALA A 359 1.65 -2.31 -2.52
N VAL A 360 2.07 -3.40 -3.16
CA VAL A 360 3.47 -3.89 -3.16
C VAL A 360 4.41 -2.88 -3.82
N MET A 361 4.02 -2.29 -4.96
CA MET A 361 4.81 -1.27 -5.63
C MET A 361 5.01 -0.01 -4.77
N LEU A 362 3.95 0.49 -4.14
CA LEU A 362 4.02 1.66 -3.26
C LEU A 362 4.87 1.40 -2.01
N ALA A 363 4.76 0.21 -1.42
CA ALA A 363 5.59 -0.22 -0.32
C ALA A 363 7.09 -0.22 -0.71
N GLU A 364 7.41 -0.76 -1.88
CA GLU A 364 8.78 -0.83 -2.36
C GLU A 364 9.34 0.54 -2.77
N VAL A 365 8.54 1.41 -3.40
CA VAL A 365 8.92 2.81 -3.65
C VAL A 365 9.27 3.52 -2.33
N SER A 366 8.39 3.39 -1.33
CA SER A 366 8.61 4.01 -0.01
C SER A 366 9.90 3.50 0.64
N ARG A 367 10.16 2.19 0.58
CA ARG A 367 11.40 1.58 1.08
C ARG A 367 12.63 2.07 0.33
N CYS A 368 12.61 2.06 -1.01
CA CYS A 368 13.73 2.50 -1.84
C CYS A 368 14.09 3.96 -1.56
N ARG A 369 13.08 4.84 -1.52
CA ARG A 369 13.23 6.26 -1.22
C ARG A 369 13.85 6.50 0.15
N LYS A 370 13.35 5.82 1.19
CA LYS A 370 13.90 5.91 2.56
C LYS A 370 15.31 5.33 2.70
N THR A 371 15.66 4.34 1.87
CA THR A 371 16.98 3.69 1.90
C THR A 371 18.04 4.52 1.17
N ALA A 372 17.69 5.12 0.03
CA ALA A 372 18.63 5.83 -0.83
C ALA A 372 18.93 7.28 -0.39
N TYR A 373 18.05 7.90 0.39
CA TYR A 373 18.12 9.32 0.72
C TYR A 373 17.95 9.56 2.22
N PRO A 374 18.52 10.66 2.76
CA PRO A 374 18.41 10.98 4.17
C PRO A 374 16.95 11.21 4.59
N PRO A 375 16.62 11.00 5.88
CA PRO A 375 15.31 11.34 6.42
C PRO A 375 14.89 12.77 6.04
N GLY A 376 13.63 12.94 5.66
CA GLY A 376 13.08 14.25 5.29
C GLY A 376 13.18 14.63 3.82
N TYR A 377 14.10 14.01 3.04
CA TYR A 377 14.32 14.39 1.63
C TYR A 377 13.05 14.33 0.77
N TRP A 378 12.23 13.31 0.99
CA TRP A 378 11.02 13.03 0.22
C TRP A 378 9.77 13.69 0.78
N LEU A 379 9.87 14.49 1.84
CA LEU A 379 8.70 15.12 2.44
C LEU A 379 8.29 16.36 1.66
N LEU A 380 7.01 16.72 1.78
CA LEU A 380 6.49 17.98 1.28
C LEU A 380 7.23 19.17 1.92
N SER A 381 7.48 20.22 1.13
CA SER A 381 7.91 21.52 1.65
C SER A 381 6.83 22.14 2.55
N ASN A 382 7.18 23.15 3.35
CA ASN A 382 6.21 23.83 4.22
C ASN A 382 5.03 24.41 3.43
N GLN A 383 5.27 24.97 2.25
CA GLN A 383 4.20 25.48 1.38
C GLN A 383 3.28 24.35 0.89
N GLU A 384 3.85 23.22 0.46
CA GLU A 384 3.08 22.05 0.02
C GLU A 384 2.30 21.41 1.18
N GLN A 385 2.87 21.37 2.39
CA GLN A 385 2.17 20.91 3.59
C GLN A 385 0.95 21.78 3.91
N ARG A 386 1.09 23.11 3.85
CA ARG A 386 -0.03 24.04 4.03
C ARG A 386 -1.11 23.83 2.98
N ALA A 387 -0.72 23.72 1.70
CA ALA A 387 -1.66 23.44 0.61
C ALA A 387 -2.44 22.13 0.85
N TYR A 388 -1.77 21.07 1.33
CA TYR A 388 -2.41 19.81 1.67
C TYR A 388 -3.41 19.96 2.84
N VAL A 389 -3.04 20.65 3.92
CA VAL A 389 -3.93 20.89 5.07
C VAL A 389 -5.16 21.70 4.66
N HIS A 390 -4.96 22.75 3.86
CA HIS A 390 -6.05 23.55 3.30
C HIS A 390 -7.00 22.70 2.46
N TRP A 391 -6.45 21.80 1.64
CA TRP A 391 -7.24 20.85 0.88
C TRP A 391 -8.05 19.89 1.78
N CYS A 392 -7.43 19.30 2.83
CA CYS A 392 -8.14 18.43 3.78
C CYS A 392 -9.32 19.15 4.45
N LEU A 393 -9.14 20.43 4.80
CA LEU A 393 -10.21 21.25 5.38
C LEU A 393 -11.31 21.56 4.37
N ALA A 394 -10.95 21.86 3.12
CA ALA A 394 -11.92 22.08 2.05
C ALA A 394 -12.79 20.83 1.84
N VAL A 395 -12.17 19.66 1.70
CA VAL A 395 -12.85 18.36 1.54
C VAL A 395 -13.73 18.04 2.74
N HIS A 396 -13.26 18.34 3.95
CA HIS A 396 -14.07 18.20 5.16
C HIS A 396 -15.35 19.07 5.11
N THR A 397 -15.26 20.27 4.53
CA THR A 397 -16.40 21.17 4.29
C THR A 397 -17.17 20.89 2.99
N LYS A 398 -17.01 19.70 2.40
CA LYS A 398 -17.65 19.26 1.14
C LYS A 398 -17.30 20.14 -0.08
N ARG A 399 -16.13 20.77 -0.08
CA ARG A 399 -15.52 21.41 -1.26
C ARG A 399 -14.42 20.51 -1.80
N HIS A 400 -14.29 20.40 -3.12
CA HIS A 400 -13.32 19.51 -3.76
C HIS A 400 -12.38 20.27 -4.71
N PRO A 401 -11.47 21.12 -4.19
CA PRO A 401 -10.52 21.82 -5.03
C PRO A 401 -9.41 20.87 -5.54
N THR A 402 -8.75 21.25 -6.63
CA THR A 402 -7.47 20.64 -7.03
C THR A 402 -6.35 21.05 -6.06
N LEU A 403 -5.23 20.31 -6.03
CA LEU A 403 -4.06 20.72 -5.24
C LEU A 403 -3.50 22.09 -5.67
N GLU A 404 -3.58 22.42 -6.97
CA GLU A 404 -3.19 23.74 -7.50
C GLU A 404 -4.09 24.85 -6.94
N GLN A 405 -5.41 24.64 -6.94
CA GLN A 405 -6.38 25.57 -6.35
C GLN A 405 -6.17 25.73 -4.85
N ALA A 406 -5.95 24.62 -4.12
CA ALA A 406 -5.66 24.65 -2.69
C ALA A 406 -4.36 25.39 -2.39
N SER A 407 -3.33 25.22 -3.23
CA SER A 407 -2.05 25.94 -3.11
C SER A 407 -2.21 27.44 -3.36
N GLN A 408 -3.03 27.84 -4.35
CA GLN A 408 -3.36 29.24 -4.60
C GLN A 408 -4.15 29.84 -3.44
N GLU A 409 -5.13 29.11 -2.89
CA GLU A 409 -5.91 29.54 -1.73
C GLU A 409 -5.06 29.69 -0.46
N ALA A 410 -4.11 28.77 -0.24
CA ALA A 410 -3.14 28.85 0.86
C ALA A 410 -2.24 30.08 0.70
N SER A 411 -1.73 30.31 -0.52
CA SER A 411 -0.82 31.44 -0.81
C SER A 411 -1.51 32.81 -0.80
N ALA A 412 -2.82 32.87 -1.10
CA ALA A 412 -3.60 34.11 -1.18
C ALA A 412 -4.23 34.53 0.16
N SER A 413 -4.14 33.71 1.20
CA SER A 413 -4.74 33.99 2.49
C SER A 413 -3.67 34.56 3.44
N PRO A 414 -3.88 35.73 4.08
CA PRO A 414 -3.23 35.98 5.37
C PRO A 414 -3.82 34.94 6.34
N GLU A 415 -3.14 33.80 6.47
CA GLU A 415 -3.69 32.45 6.67
C GLU A 415 -4.52 32.19 7.95
N TYR A 416 -4.67 33.15 8.87
CA TYR A 416 -5.34 32.94 10.16
C TYR A 416 -6.84 33.29 10.20
N GLU A 417 -7.27 34.36 9.53
CA GLU A 417 -8.68 34.79 9.61
C GLU A 417 -9.64 33.86 8.87
N ARG A 418 -9.18 33.22 7.80
CA ARG A 418 -10.01 32.36 6.95
C ARG A 418 -10.19 30.97 7.55
N LEU A 419 -9.13 30.43 8.16
CA LEU A 419 -9.20 29.24 9.03
C LEU A 419 -10.07 29.51 10.26
N GLY A 420 -9.97 30.71 10.86
CA GLY A 420 -10.87 31.16 11.93
C GLY A 420 -12.34 31.21 11.51
N ARG A 421 -12.65 31.71 10.30
CA ARG A 421 -14.01 31.72 9.74
C ARG A 421 -14.52 30.30 9.43
N LEU A 422 -13.70 29.45 8.82
CA LEU A 422 -14.05 28.06 8.53
C LEU A 422 -14.28 27.26 9.83
N ARG A 423 -13.46 27.52 10.85
CA ARG A 423 -13.61 26.98 12.21
C ARG A 423 -14.89 27.44 12.88
N ALA A 424 -15.24 28.73 12.77
CA ALA A 424 -16.48 29.27 13.32
C ALA A 424 -17.73 28.67 12.63
N GLU A 425 -17.62 28.36 11.34
CA GLU A 425 -18.66 27.66 10.58
C GLU A 425 -18.81 26.20 11.00
N LEU A 426 -17.70 25.46 11.13
CA LEU A 426 -17.71 24.07 11.61
C LEU A 426 -18.26 23.94 13.05
N LYS A 427 -17.87 24.88 13.93
CA LYS A 427 -18.39 24.95 15.31
C LYS A 427 -19.89 25.26 15.35
N ARG A 428 -20.40 26.11 14.45
CA ARG A 428 -21.84 26.38 14.29
C ARG A 428 -22.62 25.14 13.82
N GLN A 429 -21.96 24.22 13.12
CA GLN A 429 -22.55 22.98 12.63
C GLN A 429 -22.42 21.80 13.62
N GLY A 430 -21.93 22.04 14.85
CA GLY A 430 -21.89 21.04 15.92
C GLY A 430 -20.71 20.07 15.86
N TRP A 431 -19.62 20.44 15.17
CA TRP A 431 -18.42 19.63 15.01
C TRP A 431 -17.26 20.07 15.90
#